data_AF-A0A497JG03-F1
#
_entry.id   AF-A0A497JG03-F1
#
_cell.length_a   1.000
_cell.length_b   1.000
_cell.length_c   1.000
_cell.angle_alpha   90.00
_cell.angle_beta   90.00
_cell.angle_gamma   90.00
#
_symmetry.space_group_name_H-M   'P 1'
#
loop_
_entity.id
_entity.type
_entity.pdbx_description
1 polymer ?
#
loop_
_entity_poly.entity_id
_entity_poly.type
_entity_poly.pdbx_seq_one_letter_code
_entity_poly.pdbx_strand_id
1 'polypeptide(L)'
;MRLSEKKKCSIAIGPIHPALKEPIQIEVKIEGEKVTDVDFALGHVHRGIEWIGLRRNPLQILYLAERVCGICNISHPLAFCTAIENAANIKVPERAEYLRVIYAELERIHSHLLFLGVAAHELGFDSILHYTWLVREKVLDIIEYLTGNRITKAVLMIGGIRRDITKEQIPKIKEMLKYYEKIYKKLCDIFLDDPTIKLRTRDIGVLTKEQALKLCIVGPTARASGVKKDIRQDFPYAAYADLKIEAITPATLLNEIRGDVFDRVIVRLLEVKQSMDIIKRCLKEMPEGPIMYEPVLQKLLVELKQVSNEGIALVEAPRGELIHYIRMKNSEAPVVWKIRAPTYANMHAIPAILKDCQLADVPIVVASIDPCISCANRAIVADKNNIVLNQEKLHELSVKKTLALTKDKVKGEGND
;
A
#
# COMPACT_ATOMS: atom_id res chain seq x y z
N MET A 1 17.44 -20.74 46.98
CA MET A 1 17.39 -20.95 45.52
C MET A 1 17.05 -19.61 44.89
N ARG A 2 18.03 -18.89 44.36
CA ARG A 2 17.82 -17.56 43.75
C ARG A 2 16.97 -17.77 42.48
N LEU A 3 15.80 -17.13 42.41
CA LEU A 3 15.06 -16.94 41.15
C LEU A 3 15.95 -16.09 40.25
N SER A 4 16.93 -16.73 39.60
CA SER A 4 17.98 -16.10 38.82
C SER A 4 17.38 -15.54 37.53
N GLU A 5 17.60 -14.24 37.30
CA GLU A 5 17.49 -13.50 36.04
C GLU A 5 16.66 -14.15 34.94
N LYS A 6 15.48 -13.58 34.67
CA LYS A 6 14.68 -13.99 33.52
C LYS A 6 15.54 -13.89 32.26
N LYS A 7 15.80 -15.04 31.64
CA LYS A 7 16.64 -15.15 30.45
C LYS A 7 15.98 -14.38 29.30
N LYS A 8 16.69 -13.39 28.77
CA LYS A 8 16.31 -12.71 27.53
C LYS A 8 16.72 -13.60 26.36
N CYS A 9 15.79 -13.84 25.43
CA CYS A 9 16.04 -14.58 24.21
C CYS A 9 15.77 -13.68 23.00
N SER A 10 16.55 -13.83 21.92
CA SER A 10 16.26 -13.18 20.65
C SER A 10 15.72 -14.21 19.67
N ILE A 11 14.60 -13.90 19.02
CA ILE A 11 13.96 -14.74 18.00
C ILE A 11 13.90 -13.95 16.70
N ALA A 12 14.48 -14.51 15.63
CA ALA A 12 14.33 -13.99 14.29
C ALA A 12 13.07 -14.58 13.64
N ILE A 13 12.12 -13.72 13.28
CA ILE A 13 10.92 -14.05 12.52
C ILE A 13 11.09 -13.48 11.11
N GLY A 14 11.20 -14.36 10.11
CA GLY A 14 11.45 -13.99 8.71
C GLY A 14 12.92 -14.19 8.28
N PRO A 15 13.28 -13.82 7.04
CA PRO A 15 12.44 -13.15 6.05
C PRO A 15 11.40 -14.07 5.39
N ILE A 16 11.49 -15.38 5.60
CA ILE A 16 10.52 -16.36 5.12
C ILE A 16 9.86 -16.99 6.34
N HIS A 17 8.61 -16.63 6.63
CA HIS A 17 7.83 -17.16 7.74
C HIS A 17 6.33 -17.19 7.38
N PRO A 18 5.55 -18.23 7.71
CA PRO A 18 4.14 -18.33 7.32
C PRO A 18 3.25 -17.16 7.77
N ALA A 19 3.59 -16.60 8.94
CA ALA A 19 2.90 -15.44 9.53
C ALA A 19 3.26 -14.09 8.87
N LEU A 20 4.21 -14.08 7.93
CA LEU A 20 4.62 -12.89 7.18
C LEU A 20 4.26 -13.09 5.70
N LYS A 21 3.31 -12.28 5.20
CA LYS A 21 2.81 -12.40 3.82
C LYS A 21 3.77 -11.81 2.76
N GLU A 22 4.72 -11.00 3.19
CA GLU A 22 5.81 -10.47 2.39
C GLU A 22 7.13 -10.58 3.17
N PRO A 23 8.29 -10.66 2.51
CA PRO A 23 9.54 -10.95 3.20
C PRO A 23 10.08 -9.72 3.95
N ILE A 24 9.93 -9.78 5.27
CA ILE A 24 10.45 -8.83 6.25
C ILE A 24 11.16 -9.63 7.33
N GLN A 25 12.31 -9.15 7.80
CA GLN A 25 12.98 -9.75 8.94
C GLN A 25 12.64 -8.94 10.18
N ILE A 26 12.13 -9.60 11.22
CA ILE A 26 11.80 -8.99 12.50
C ILE A 26 12.58 -9.76 13.57
N GLU A 27 13.44 -9.06 14.29
CA GLU A 27 14.17 -9.61 15.44
C GLU A 27 13.45 -9.19 16.72
N VAL A 28 12.89 -10.15 17.43
CA VAL A 28 12.09 -9.92 18.63
C VAL A 28 12.89 -10.39 19.85
N LYS A 29 13.15 -9.48 20.80
CA LYS A 29 13.74 -9.85 22.10
C LYS A 29 12.62 -10.07 23.11
N ILE A 30 12.59 -11.25 23.69
CA ILE A 30 11.55 -11.67 24.63
C ILE A 30 12.11 -11.98 26.02
N GLU A 31 11.25 -11.79 27.02
CA GLU A 31 11.46 -12.20 28.41
C GLU A 31 10.28 -13.08 28.84
N GLY A 32 10.46 -14.40 28.81
CA GLY A 32 9.33 -15.34 28.84
C GLY A 32 8.55 -15.24 27.51
N GLU A 33 7.26 -14.91 27.57
CA GLU A 33 6.44 -14.68 26.36
C GLU A 33 6.28 -13.20 25.99
N LYS A 34 6.77 -12.29 26.85
CA LYS A 34 6.56 -10.85 26.69
C LYS A 34 7.64 -10.26 25.80
N VAL A 35 7.23 -9.50 24.79
CA VAL A 35 8.12 -8.76 23.90
C VAL A 35 8.68 -7.53 24.63
N THR A 36 10.01 -7.42 24.68
CA THR A 36 10.72 -6.33 25.37
C THR A 36 11.30 -5.30 24.41
N ASP A 37 11.73 -5.75 23.24
CA ASP A 37 12.38 -4.93 22.23
C ASP A 37 12.23 -5.61 20.86
N VAL A 38 12.20 -4.80 19.79
CA VAL A 38 12.03 -5.29 18.42
C VAL A 38 12.90 -4.46 17.48
N ASP A 39 13.64 -5.16 16.64
CA ASP A 39 14.30 -4.60 15.46
C ASP A 39 13.68 -5.19 14.19
N PHE A 40 13.76 -4.47 13.07
CA PHE A 40 13.28 -4.96 11.80
C PHE A 40 14.20 -4.54 10.65
N ALA A 41 14.38 -5.45 9.70
CA ALA A 41 15.14 -5.20 8.49
C ALA A 41 14.27 -5.39 7.23
N LEU A 42 14.49 -4.45 6.31
CA LEU A 42 13.92 -4.43 4.96
C LEU A 42 15.00 -4.76 3.93
N GLY A 43 14.61 -4.92 2.67
CA GLY A 43 15.53 -4.99 1.54
C GLY A 43 15.43 -6.27 0.71
N HIS A 44 14.75 -7.30 1.19
CA HIS A 44 14.67 -8.61 0.53
C HIS A 44 13.95 -8.60 -0.83
N VAL A 45 13.19 -7.54 -1.15
CA VAL A 45 12.46 -7.38 -2.44
C VAL A 45 12.85 -6.07 -3.14
N HIS A 46 14.07 -5.57 -2.93
CA HIS A 46 14.51 -4.38 -3.66
C HIS A 46 14.71 -4.71 -5.16
N ARG A 47 13.92 -4.05 -6.01
CA ARG A 47 13.90 -4.27 -7.47
C ARG A 47 14.53 -3.15 -8.28
N GLY A 48 15.08 -2.11 -7.64
CA GLY A 48 15.67 -0.97 -8.33
C GLY A 48 14.71 -0.15 -9.21
N ILE A 49 13.40 -0.15 -8.91
CA ILE A 49 12.37 0.47 -9.78
C ILE A 49 12.66 1.95 -10.06
N GLU A 50 13.00 2.73 -9.03
CA GLU A 50 13.35 4.14 -9.18
C GLU A 50 14.53 4.30 -10.16
N TRP A 51 15.59 3.50 -10.00
CA TRP A 51 16.79 3.53 -10.86
C TRP A 51 16.52 3.12 -12.31
N ILE A 52 15.66 2.11 -12.53
CA ILE A 52 15.23 1.72 -13.88
C ILE A 52 14.41 2.85 -14.52
N GLY A 53 13.55 3.52 -13.74
CA GLY A 53 12.73 4.61 -14.22
C GLY A 53 13.53 5.82 -14.70
N LEU A 54 14.65 6.15 -14.05
CA LEU A 54 15.54 7.26 -14.47
C LEU A 54 16.16 7.07 -15.88
N ARG A 55 16.01 5.90 -16.50
CA ARG A 55 16.54 5.58 -17.85
C ARG A 55 15.43 5.37 -18.88
N ARG A 56 14.20 5.73 -18.55
CA ARG A 56 13.03 5.48 -19.39
C ARG A 56 12.22 6.76 -19.54
N ASN A 57 11.48 6.86 -20.64
CA ASN A 57 10.57 7.99 -20.81
C ASN A 57 9.34 7.86 -19.87
N PRO A 58 8.63 8.96 -19.57
CA PRO A 58 7.47 8.96 -18.67
C PRO A 58 6.40 7.90 -18.98
N LEU A 59 6.11 7.64 -20.25
CA LEU A 59 5.13 6.61 -20.63
C LEU A 59 5.61 5.20 -20.28
N GLN A 60 6.89 4.90 -20.46
CA GLN A 60 7.48 3.63 -20.04
C GLN A 60 7.57 3.50 -18.52
N ILE A 61 7.83 4.61 -17.81
CA ILE A 61 7.86 4.63 -16.34
C ILE A 61 6.47 4.39 -15.78
N LEU A 62 5.40 4.87 -16.42
CA LEU A 62 4.04 4.62 -15.97
C LEU A 62 3.74 3.12 -15.78
N TYR A 63 4.22 2.27 -16.71
CA TYR A 63 4.13 0.82 -16.58
C TYR A 63 4.96 0.27 -15.40
N LEU A 64 6.07 0.92 -15.04
CA LEU A 64 6.86 0.55 -13.86
C LEU A 64 6.21 1.02 -12.56
N ALA A 65 5.61 2.22 -12.55
CA ALA A 65 4.90 2.77 -11.40
C ALA A 65 3.77 1.83 -10.95
N GLU A 66 3.01 1.29 -11.91
CA GLU A 66 1.99 0.27 -11.66
C GLU A 66 2.54 -1.01 -11.01
N ARG A 67 3.81 -1.36 -11.29
CA ARG A 67 4.46 -2.58 -10.78
C ARG A 67 5.24 -2.36 -9.49
N VAL A 68 5.21 -1.17 -8.91
CA VAL A 68 5.78 -0.91 -7.58
C VAL A 68 5.10 -1.79 -6.53
N CYS A 69 3.80 -1.98 -6.65
CA CYS A 69 2.99 -2.80 -5.77
C CYS A 69 2.16 -3.80 -6.58
N GLY A 70 1.99 -5.04 -6.08
CA GLY A 70 1.02 -5.97 -6.65
C GLY A 70 -0.44 -5.57 -6.37
N ILE A 71 -0.69 -4.69 -5.40
CA ILE A 71 -2.05 -4.35 -4.93
C ILE A 71 -2.41 -2.90 -5.23
N CYS A 72 -1.49 -1.96 -5.00
CA CYS A 72 -1.66 -0.52 -5.20
C CYS A 72 -1.33 -0.09 -6.65
N ASN A 73 -1.85 -0.83 -7.62
CA ASN A 73 -1.59 -0.68 -9.06
C ASN A 73 -2.44 0.43 -9.73
N ILE A 74 -3.24 1.18 -8.97
CA ILE A 74 -3.87 2.45 -9.34
C ILE A 74 -3.24 3.59 -8.56
N SER A 75 -3.03 3.45 -7.25
CA SER A 75 -2.48 4.54 -6.42
C SER A 75 -1.08 4.97 -6.86
N HIS A 76 -0.18 4.04 -7.16
CA HIS A 76 1.17 4.38 -7.66
C HIS A 76 1.17 5.06 -9.03
N PRO A 77 0.51 4.53 -10.07
CA PRO A 77 0.46 5.23 -11.34
C PRO A 77 -0.33 6.53 -11.26
N LEU A 78 -1.33 6.65 -10.39
CA LEU A 78 -2.05 7.91 -10.16
C LEU A 78 -1.12 8.97 -9.60
N ALA A 79 -0.40 8.67 -8.52
CA ALA A 79 0.58 9.59 -7.95
C ALA A 79 1.68 9.95 -8.96
N PHE A 80 2.14 8.98 -9.76
CA PHE A 80 3.12 9.23 -10.81
C PHE A 80 2.58 10.16 -11.91
N CYS A 81 1.40 9.88 -12.45
CA CYS A 81 0.74 10.71 -13.45
C CYS A 81 0.53 12.14 -12.93
N THR A 82 -0.06 12.28 -11.74
CA THR A 82 -0.31 13.60 -11.13
C THR A 82 0.98 14.37 -10.89
N ALA A 83 2.08 13.71 -10.49
CA ALA A 83 3.36 14.38 -10.31
C ALA A 83 3.93 14.90 -11.63
N ILE A 84 3.79 14.15 -12.73
CA ILE A 84 4.19 14.63 -14.07
C ILE A 84 3.26 15.73 -14.57
N GLU A 85 1.96 15.58 -14.39
CA GLU A 85 0.95 16.56 -14.78
C GLU A 85 1.22 17.90 -14.08
N ASN A 86 1.57 17.87 -12.79
CA ASN A 86 1.97 19.04 -12.02
C ASN A 86 3.28 19.66 -12.55
N ALA A 87 4.29 18.87 -12.89
CA ALA A 87 5.54 19.39 -13.46
C ALA A 87 5.31 20.03 -14.86
N ALA A 88 4.43 19.43 -15.66
CA ALA A 88 4.13 19.85 -17.02
C ALA A 88 3.01 20.90 -17.12
N ASN A 89 2.36 21.26 -16.00
CA ASN A 89 1.14 22.09 -15.96
C ASN A 89 0.00 21.56 -16.85
N ILE A 90 -0.13 20.24 -16.96
CA ILE A 90 -1.19 19.59 -17.75
C ILE A 90 -2.49 19.61 -16.93
N LYS A 91 -3.57 20.12 -17.53
CA LYS A 91 -4.91 20.04 -16.96
C LYS A 91 -5.62 18.79 -17.48
N VAL A 92 -5.90 17.87 -16.57
CA VAL A 92 -6.62 16.63 -16.88
C VAL A 92 -8.10 16.95 -17.08
N PRO A 93 -8.78 16.36 -18.08
CA PRO A 93 -10.21 16.52 -18.26
C PRO A 93 -11.03 16.08 -17.03
N GLU A 94 -12.08 16.82 -16.70
CA GLU A 94 -12.91 16.57 -15.51
C GLU A 94 -13.48 15.14 -15.47
N ARG A 95 -13.98 14.64 -16.61
CA ARG A 95 -14.45 13.25 -16.72
C ARG A 95 -13.37 12.23 -16.33
N ALA A 96 -12.13 12.46 -16.76
CA ALA A 96 -11.02 11.57 -16.42
C ALA A 96 -10.69 11.59 -14.93
N GLU A 97 -10.83 12.74 -14.26
CA GLU A 97 -10.64 12.84 -12.81
C GLU A 97 -11.70 12.05 -12.02
N TYR A 98 -12.97 12.06 -12.46
CA TYR A 98 -14.01 11.21 -11.88
C TYR A 98 -13.71 9.72 -12.09
N LEU A 99 -13.26 9.34 -13.29
CA LEU A 99 -12.89 7.96 -13.59
C LEU A 99 -11.70 7.49 -12.72
N ARG A 100 -10.68 8.33 -12.54
CA ARG A 100 -9.54 8.06 -11.65
C ARG A 100 -9.99 7.78 -10.22
N VAL A 101 -10.93 8.56 -9.69
CA VAL A 101 -11.53 8.33 -8.36
C VAL A 101 -12.25 6.99 -8.30
N ILE A 102 -13.07 6.64 -9.31
CA ILE A 102 -13.77 5.35 -9.34
C ILE A 102 -12.77 4.18 -9.28
N TYR A 103 -11.71 4.21 -10.09
CA TYR A 103 -10.68 3.16 -10.06
C TYR A 103 -9.88 3.13 -8.75
N ALA A 104 -9.60 4.29 -8.16
CA ALA A 104 -8.92 4.38 -6.86
C ALA A 104 -9.76 3.78 -5.73
N GLU A 105 -11.08 4.01 -5.73
CA GLU A 105 -11.98 3.43 -4.73
C GLU A 105 -12.27 1.94 -4.97
N LEU A 106 -12.30 1.47 -6.23
CA LEU A 106 -12.31 0.02 -6.52
C LEU A 106 -11.06 -0.68 -5.98
N GLU A 107 -9.88 -0.05 -6.13
CA GLU A 107 -8.64 -0.52 -5.52
C GLU A 107 -8.70 -0.50 -3.98
N ARG A 108 -9.30 0.54 -3.38
CA ARG A 108 -9.45 0.65 -1.93
C ARG A 108 -10.31 -0.48 -1.36
N ILE A 109 -11.47 -0.76 -1.97
CA ILE A 109 -12.34 -1.89 -1.59
C ILE A 109 -11.57 -3.21 -1.69
N HIS A 110 -10.95 -3.46 -2.84
CA HIS A 110 -10.14 -4.65 -3.09
C HIS A 110 -9.04 -4.85 -2.03
N SER A 111 -8.36 -3.77 -1.69
CA SER A 111 -7.27 -3.75 -0.73
C SER A 111 -7.72 -4.05 0.69
N HIS A 112 -8.78 -3.38 1.16
CA HIS A 112 -9.27 -3.58 2.52
C HIS A 112 -9.86 -4.97 2.71
N LEU A 113 -10.56 -5.52 1.71
CA LEU A 113 -11.04 -6.91 1.77
C LEU A 113 -9.90 -7.92 1.81
N LEU A 114 -8.79 -7.65 1.09
CA LEU A 114 -7.59 -8.47 1.20
C LEU A 114 -7.02 -8.45 2.61
N PHE A 115 -6.86 -7.25 3.19
CA PHE A 115 -6.39 -7.07 4.55
C PHE A 115 -7.26 -7.82 5.56
N LEU A 116 -8.59 -7.72 5.46
CA LEU A 116 -9.51 -8.40 6.37
C LEU A 116 -9.32 -9.92 6.36
N GLY A 117 -9.09 -10.51 5.17
CA GLY A 117 -8.77 -11.93 5.07
C GLY A 117 -7.43 -12.28 5.69
N VAL A 118 -6.39 -11.47 5.47
CA VAL A 118 -5.07 -11.66 6.10
C VAL A 118 -5.19 -11.56 7.63
N ALA A 119 -5.87 -10.54 8.14
CA ALA A 119 -6.10 -10.36 9.57
C ALA A 119 -6.82 -11.57 10.18
N ALA A 120 -7.86 -12.08 9.51
CA ALA A 120 -8.56 -13.29 9.96
C ALA A 120 -7.63 -14.51 10.02
N HIS A 121 -6.77 -14.70 9.03
CA HIS A 121 -5.83 -15.82 9.00
C HIS A 121 -4.72 -15.70 10.06
N GLU A 122 -4.18 -14.51 10.31
CA GLU A 122 -3.23 -14.31 11.42
C GLU A 122 -3.87 -14.53 12.80
N LEU A 123 -5.20 -14.41 12.88
CA LEU A 123 -5.98 -14.78 14.07
C LEU A 123 -6.32 -16.28 14.15
N GLY A 124 -6.06 -17.05 13.09
CA GLY A 124 -6.34 -18.50 12.99
C GLY A 124 -7.67 -18.86 12.34
N PHE A 125 -8.36 -17.92 11.69
CA PHE A 125 -9.69 -18.13 11.09
C PHE A 125 -9.66 -18.25 9.56
N ASP A 126 -9.19 -19.39 9.04
CA ASP A 126 -9.07 -19.62 7.59
C ASP A 126 -10.40 -19.58 6.85
N SER A 127 -11.50 -20.04 7.46
CA SER A 127 -12.84 -19.95 6.87
C SER A 127 -13.25 -18.50 6.60
N ILE A 128 -12.85 -17.57 7.48
CA ILE A 128 -13.12 -16.13 7.30
C ILE A 128 -12.19 -15.55 6.23
N LEU A 129 -10.93 -16.00 6.13
CA LEU A 129 -10.06 -15.67 4.99
C LEU A 129 -10.72 -16.07 3.67
N HIS A 130 -11.16 -17.33 3.52
CA HIS A 130 -11.78 -17.80 2.29
C HIS A 130 -13.07 -17.03 1.97
N TYR A 131 -13.87 -16.73 2.99
CA TYR A 131 -15.11 -15.96 2.82
C TYR A 131 -14.84 -14.52 2.39
N THR A 132 -13.94 -13.81 3.06
CA THR A 132 -13.60 -12.42 2.70
C THR A 132 -12.96 -12.33 1.31
N TRP A 133 -12.15 -13.32 0.91
CA TRP A 133 -11.56 -13.35 -0.42
C TRP A 133 -12.56 -13.73 -1.50
N LEU A 134 -13.55 -14.59 -1.22
CA LEU A 134 -14.70 -14.78 -2.11
C LEU A 134 -15.45 -13.46 -2.35
N VAL A 135 -15.65 -12.67 -1.29
CA VAL A 135 -16.27 -11.34 -1.39
C VAL A 135 -15.41 -10.36 -2.19
N ARG A 136 -14.09 -10.46 -2.06
CA ARG A 136 -13.11 -9.68 -2.85
C ARG A 136 -13.13 -10.02 -4.34
N GLU A 137 -13.46 -11.25 -4.73
CA GLU A 137 -13.53 -11.61 -6.16
C GLU A 137 -14.52 -10.73 -6.93
N LYS A 138 -15.62 -10.26 -6.30
CA LYS A 138 -16.60 -9.40 -6.98
C LYS A 138 -16.03 -8.08 -7.50
N VAL A 139 -15.16 -7.42 -6.74
CA VAL A 139 -14.51 -6.19 -7.21
C VAL A 139 -13.46 -6.49 -8.27
N LEU A 140 -12.78 -7.64 -8.18
CA LEU A 140 -11.84 -8.08 -9.21
C LEU A 140 -12.52 -8.42 -10.54
N ASP A 141 -13.70 -9.05 -10.51
CA ASP A 141 -14.50 -9.33 -11.70
C ASP A 141 -14.93 -8.03 -12.39
N ILE A 142 -15.30 -7.00 -11.60
CA ILE A 142 -15.62 -5.67 -12.16
C ILE A 142 -14.37 -5.01 -12.74
N ILE A 143 -13.24 -5.06 -12.04
CA ILE A 143 -11.97 -4.50 -12.53
C ILE A 143 -11.58 -5.16 -13.86
N GLU A 144 -11.69 -6.49 -13.96
CA GLU A 144 -11.44 -7.24 -15.19
C GLU A 144 -12.42 -6.86 -16.30
N TYR A 145 -13.71 -6.75 -15.98
CA TYR A 145 -14.73 -6.33 -16.94
C TYR A 145 -14.46 -4.92 -17.51
N LEU A 146 -13.93 -4.01 -16.69
CA LEU A 146 -13.61 -2.63 -17.11
C LEU A 146 -12.26 -2.51 -17.83
N THR A 147 -11.24 -3.27 -17.41
CA THR A 147 -9.84 -3.06 -17.82
C THR A 147 -9.22 -4.24 -18.58
N GLY A 148 -9.88 -5.39 -18.61
CA GLY A 148 -9.39 -6.64 -19.19
C GLY A 148 -8.36 -7.38 -18.33
N ASN A 149 -7.96 -6.84 -17.18
CA ASN A 149 -7.00 -7.47 -16.27
C ASN A 149 -7.50 -7.34 -14.83
N ARG A 150 -7.20 -8.34 -13.98
CA ARG A 150 -7.60 -8.31 -12.56
C ARG A 150 -6.68 -7.47 -11.68
N ILE A 151 -5.37 -7.51 -11.95
CA ILE A 151 -4.35 -6.89 -11.10
C ILE A 151 -3.70 -5.70 -11.81
N THR A 152 -2.84 -5.92 -12.79
CA THR A 152 -2.23 -4.83 -13.58
C THR A 152 -3.21 -4.35 -14.64
N LYS A 153 -3.95 -3.29 -14.30
CA LYS A 153 -5.06 -2.70 -15.05
C LYS A 153 -4.62 -1.85 -16.25
N ALA A 154 -3.41 -1.27 -16.21
CA ALA A 154 -2.85 -0.37 -17.23
C ALA A 154 -3.83 0.72 -17.69
N VAL A 155 -4.70 1.19 -16.78
CA VAL A 155 -5.83 2.04 -17.13
C VAL A 155 -5.51 3.52 -17.03
N LEU A 156 -4.60 3.93 -16.14
CA LEU A 156 -4.20 5.33 -16.02
C LEU A 156 -3.26 5.75 -17.15
N MET A 157 -3.35 7.02 -17.54
CA MET A 157 -2.49 7.66 -18.52
C MET A 157 -2.07 9.04 -18.00
N ILE A 158 -0.90 9.52 -18.42
CA ILE A 158 -0.51 10.92 -18.17
C ILE A 158 -1.49 11.79 -18.96
N GLY A 159 -2.13 12.75 -18.29
CA GLY A 159 -3.16 13.61 -18.86
C GLY A 159 -4.55 12.99 -18.92
N GLY A 160 -4.80 11.82 -18.31
CA GLY A 160 -6.15 11.24 -18.28
C GLY A 160 -6.21 9.74 -17.99
N ILE A 161 -7.01 9.03 -18.78
CA ILE A 161 -7.25 7.59 -18.64
C ILE A 161 -7.35 6.89 -20.01
N ARG A 162 -6.95 5.62 -20.07
CA ARG A 162 -6.87 4.83 -21.31
C ARG A 162 -8.25 4.42 -21.83
N ARG A 163 -9.18 4.09 -20.93
CA ARG A 163 -10.51 3.56 -21.27
C ARG A 163 -11.57 4.27 -20.45
N ASP A 164 -12.68 4.58 -21.12
CA ASP A 164 -13.87 5.13 -20.47
C ASP A 164 -14.70 3.99 -19.83
N ILE A 165 -15.57 4.35 -18.89
CA ILE A 165 -16.66 3.50 -18.39
C ILE A 165 -17.92 3.83 -19.21
N THR A 166 -18.35 2.88 -20.03
CA THR A 166 -19.52 3.08 -20.90
C THR A 166 -20.83 2.99 -20.13
N LYS A 167 -21.92 3.59 -20.67
CA LYS A 167 -23.26 3.54 -20.06
C LYS A 167 -23.75 2.11 -19.83
N GLU A 168 -23.31 1.16 -20.66
CA GLU A 168 -23.63 -0.27 -20.55
C GLU A 168 -22.90 -0.98 -19.40
N GLN A 169 -21.73 -0.48 -18.99
CA GLN A 169 -20.94 -1.06 -17.90
C GLN A 169 -21.43 -0.61 -16.51
N ILE A 170 -22.05 0.58 -16.42
CA ILE A 170 -22.54 1.16 -15.16
C ILE A 170 -23.49 0.22 -14.38
N PRO A 171 -24.49 -0.44 -15.00
CA PRO A 171 -25.36 -1.40 -14.32
C PRO A 171 -24.58 -2.49 -13.57
N LYS A 172 -23.47 -2.99 -14.14
CA LYS A 172 -22.66 -4.04 -13.52
C LYS A 172 -21.93 -3.55 -12.28
N ILE A 173 -21.41 -2.32 -12.31
CA ILE A 173 -20.83 -1.67 -11.12
C ILE A 173 -21.91 -1.50 -10.03
N LYS A 174 -23.12 -1.06 -10.41
CA LYS A 174 -24.25 -0.92 -9.46
C LYS A 174 -24.67 -2.26 -8.86
N GLU A 175 -24.63 -3.35 -9.61
CA GLU A 175 -24.89 -4.70 -9.10
C GLU A 175 -23.87 -5.11 -8.04
N MET A 176 -22.57 -4.88 -8.30
CA MET A 176 -21.51 -5.11 -7.33
C MET A 176 -21.73 -4.30 -6.04
N LEU A 177 -22.10 -3.02 -6.16
CA LEU A 177 -22.38 -2.18 -5.00
C LEU A 177 -23.57 -2.71 -4.18
N LYS A 178 -24.66 -3.14 -4.83
CA LYS A 178 -25.80 -3.77 -4.17
C LYS A 178 -25.43 -5.08 -3.47
N TYR A 179 -24.55 -5.88 -4.08
CA TYR A 179 -24.01 -7.08 -3.44
C TYR A 179 -23.26 -6.72 -2.15
N TYR A 180 -22.38 -5.72 -2.21
CA TYR A 180 -21.65 -5.27 -1.04
C TYR A 180 -22.54 -4.68 0.05
N GLU A 181 -23.61 -3.95 -0.30
CA GLU A 181 -24.58 -3.45 0.69
C GLU A 181 -25.23 -4.57 1.50
N LYS A 182 -25.56 -5.69 0.84
CA LYS A 182 -26.18 -6.85 1.51
C LYS A 182 -25.20 -7.58 2.42
N ILE A 183 -23.94 -7.71 2.02
CA ILE A 183 -22.94 -8.48 2.77
C ILE A 183 -22.20 -7.66 3.82
N TYR A 184 -22.21 -6.33 3.69
CA TYR A 184 -21.45 -5.42 4.55
C TYR A 184 -21.80 -5.60 6.02
N LYS A 185 -23.10 -5.72 6.34
CA LYS A 185 -23.55 -5.98 7.71
C LYS A 185 -22.95 -7.28 8.25
N LYS A 186 -22.99 -8.36 7.45
CA LYS A 186 -22.41 -9.65 7.83
C LYS A 186 -20.89 -9.58 8.05
N LEU A 187 -20.17 -8.78 7.24
CA LEU A 187 -18.73 -8.54 7.48
C LEU A 187 -18.51 -7.81 8.80
N CYS A 188 -19.32 -6.80 9.11
CA CYS A 188 -19.26 -6.10 10.39
C CYS A 188 -19.54 -7.06 11.54
N ASP A 189 -20.61 -7.85 11.48
CA ASP A 189 -20.97 -8.81 12.53
C ASP A 189 -19.81 -9.80 12.80
N ILE A 190 -19.15 -10.31 11.74
CA ILE A 190 -18.01 -11.22 11.89
C ILE A 190 -16.84 -10.54 12.59
N PHE A 191 -16.37 -9.39 12.11
CA PHE A 191 -15.13 -8.78 12.62
C PHE A 191 -15.32 -7.92 13.87
N LEU A 192 -16.52 -7.36 14.06
CA LEU A 192 -16.80 -6.37 15.09
C LEU A 192 -17.68 -6.89 16.22
N ASP A 193 -18.35 -8.05 16.07
CA ASP A 193 -19.18 -8.62 17.13
C ASP A 193 -18.67 -9.96 17.67
N ASP A 194 -17.82 -10.68 16.92
CA ASP A 194 -17.25 -11.94 17.39
C ASP A 194 -16.36 -11.76 18.65
N PRO A 195 -16.68 -12.43 19.76
CA PRO A 195 -15.92 -12.32 21.01
C PRO A 195 -14.46 -12.77 20.89
N THR A 196 -14.17 -13.76 20.04
CA THR A 196 -12.83 -14.33 19.89
C THR A 196 -11.92 -13.39 19.11
N ILE A 197 -12.45 -12.76 18.06
CA ILE A 197 -11.74 -11.71 17.34
C ILE A 197 -11.48 -10.52 18.26
N LYS A 198 -12.48 -10.07 19.03
CA LYS A 198 -12.30 -8.98 20.02
C LYS A 198 -11.20 -9.31 21.03
N LEU A 199 -11.20 -10.53 21.59
CA LEU A 199 -10.20 -10.97 22.56
C LEU A 199 -8.76 -10.88 22.02
N ARG A 200 -8.58 -11.13 20.71
CA ARG A 200 -7.27 -11.14 20.05
C ARG A 200 -6.90 -9.84 19.34
N THR A 201 -7.74 -8.81 19.42
CA THR A 201 -7.50 -7.54 18.71
C THR A 201 -7.70 -6.29 19.57
N ARG A 202 -8.53 -6.35 20.62
CA ARG A 202 -8.71 -5.25 21.56
C ARG A 202 -7.54 -5.18 22.52
N ASP A 203 -7.06 -3.96 22.82
CA ASP A 203 -5.91 -3.70 23.70
C ASP A 203 -4.58 -4.30 23.24
N ILE A 204 -4.53 -4.83 22.02
CA ILE A 204 -3.36 -5.46 21.43
C ILE A 204 -2.78 -4.53 20.37
N GLY A 205 -1.46 -4.33 20.38
CA GLY A 205 -0.79 -3.50 19.39
C GLY A 205 -1.11 -2.00 19.49
N VAL A 206 -1.35 -1.49 20.70
CA VAL A 206 -1.80 -0.12 20.94
C VAL A 206 -0.80 0.90 20.42
N LEU A 207 -1.28 1.80 19.56
CA LEU A 207 -0.55 2.98 19.12
C LEU A 207 -1.31 4.23 19.56
N THR A 208 -0.77 4.98 20.52
CA THR A 208 -1.42 6.21 20.98
C THR A 208 -1.38 7.30 19.92
N LYS A 209 -2.30 8.26 20.00
CA LYS A 209 -2.33 9.43 19.10
C LYS A 209 -1.00 10.21 19.10
N GLU A 210 -0.40 10.38 20.27
CA GLU A 210 0.88 11.09 20.42
C GLU A 210 2.02 10.34 19.73
N GLN A 211 2.11 9.02 19.93
CA GLN A 211 3.10 8.19 19.23
C GLN A 211 2.90 8.21 17.72
N ALA A 212 1.64 8.11 17.25
CA ALA A 212 1.31 8.16 15.83
C ALA A 212 1.79 9.48 15.18
N LEU A 213 1.58 10.61 15.85
CA LEU A 213 2.05 11.93 15.40
C LEU A 213 3.59 12.02 15.42
N LYS A 214 4.22 11.60 16.53
CA LYS A 214 5.67 11.63 16.71
C LYS A 214 6.41 10.78 15.68
N LEU A 215 5.86 9.62 15.34
CA LEU A 215 6.42 8.68 14.36
C LEU A 215 5.96 8.98 12.92
N CYS A 216 5.17 10.04 12.72
CA CYS A 216 4.65 10.43 11.40
C CYS A 216 3.92 9.30 10.67
N ILE A 217 3.14 8.50 11.42
CA ILE A 217 2.32 7.41 10.89
C ILE A 217 1.20 7.97 10.01
N VAL A 218 0.79 7.23 8.98
CA VAL A 218 -0.17 7.69 7.97
C VAL A 218 -1.30 6.70 7.72
N GLY A 219 -2.36 7.16 7.04
CA GLY A 219 -3.43 6.30 6.55
C GLY A 219 -4.31 5.68 7.63
N PRO A 220 -4.88 4.50 7.36
CA PRO A 220 -5.75 3.80 8.31
C PRO A 220 -5.09 3.55 9.67
N THR A 221 -3.77 3.32 9.69
CA THR A 221 -3.01 3.11 10.92
C THR A 221 -3.01 4.35 11.82
N ALA A 222 -2.82 5.54 11.25
CA ALA A 222 -2.89 6.79 12.01
C ALA A 222 -4.32 7.15 12.41
N ARG A 223 -5.28 6.92 11.52
CA ARG A 223 -6.72 7.15 11.76
C ARG A 223 -7.26 6.28 12.88
N ALA A 224 -6.79 5.04 12.98
CA ALA A 224 -7.12 4.15 14.10
C ALA A 224 -6.66 4.70 15.46
N SER A 225 -5.56 5.44 15.50
CA SER A 225 -5.11 6.17 16.70
C SER A 225 -5.83 7.52 16.92
N GLY A 226 -6.87 7.83 16.14
CA GLY A 226 -7.64 9.07 16.26
C GLY A 226 -7.01 10.30 15.59
N VAL A 227 -6.03 10.11 14.70
CA VAL A 227 -5.47 11.18 13.87
C VAL A 227 -6.38 11.37 12.65
N LYS A 228 -7.15 12.47 12.61
CA LYS A 228 -8.04 12.82 11.49
C LYS A 228 -7.25 13.39 10.30
N LYS A 229 -6.42 12.55 9.67
CA LYS A 229 -5.62 12.89 8.48
C LYS A 229 -6.00 11.99 7.31
N ASP A 230 -6.27 12.58 6.17
CA ASP A 230 -6.55 11.88 4.90
C ASP A 230 -6.24 12.82 3.74
N ILE A 231 -5.36 12.40 2.81
CA ILE A 231 -4.97 13.27 1.69
C ILE A 231 -6.16 13.65 0.82
N ARG A 232 -7.19 12.81 0.70
CA ARG A 232 -8.40 13.12 -0.08
C ARG A 232 -9.20 14.28 0.51
N GLN A 233 -9.02 14.56 1.80
CA GLN A 233 -9.64 15.67 2.52
C GLN A 233 -8.69 16.88 2.61
N ASP A 234 -7.46 16.65 3.04
CA ASP A 234 -6.52 17.71 3.42
C ASP A 234 -5.84 18.36 2.20
N PHE A 235 -5.54 17.56 1.18
CA PHE A 235 -4.95 17.98 -0.10
C PHE A 235 -5.68 17.29 -1.26
N PRO A 236 -6.98 17.62 -1.47
CA PRO A 236 -7.80 16.91 -2.42
C PRO A 236 -7.22 17.00 -3.84
N TYR A 237 -7.20 15.86 -4.53
CA TYR A 237 -6.72 15.68 -5.89
C TYR A 237 -7.81 14.98 -6.72
N ALA A 238 -7.71 15.05 -8.04
CA ALA A 238 -8.73 14.53 -8.94
C ALA A 238 -10.14 15.06 -8.55
N ALA A 239 -11.17 14.24 -8.76
CA ALA A 239 -12.54 14.61 -8.40
C ALA A 239 -12.80 14.58 -6.88
N TYR A 240 -11.84 14.19 -6.02
CA TYR A 240 -12.05 14.22 -4.57
C TYR A 240 -12.33 15.63 -4.04
N ALA A 241 -11.84 16.67 -4.73
CA ALA A 241 -12.12 18.07 -4.41
C ALA A 241 -13.62 18.40 -4.42
N ASP A 242 -14.40 17.75 -5.28
CA ASP A 242 -15.85 17.98 -5.40
C ASP A 242 -16.65 17.19 -4.37
N LEU A 243 -16.04 16.14 -3.81
CA LEU A 243 -16.74 15.12 -3.04
C LEU A 243 -16.77 15.39 -1.53
N LYS A 244 -15.97 16.35 -1.03
CA LYS A 244 -15.92 16.74 0.40
C LYS A 244 -15.88 15.52 1.34
N ILE A 245 -14.84 14.72 1.18
CA ILE A 245 -14.66 13.49 1.97
C ILE A 245 -14.19 13.84 3.38
N GLU A 246 -14.68 13.10 4.37
CA GLU A 246 -14.20 13.17 5.75
C GLU A 246 -13.39 11.92 6.13
N ALA A 247 -12.29 12.13 6.84
CA ALA A 247 -11.45 11.06 7.36
C ALA A 247 -12.20 10.18 8.38
N ILE A 248 -12.22 8.87 8.15
CA ILE A 248 -12.84 7.90 9.06
C ILE A 248 -11.95 7.63 10.26
N THR A 249 -12.51 7.65 11.47
CA THR A 249 -11.81 7.21 12.69
C THR A 249 -12.68 6.24 13.47
N PRO A 250 -12.14 5.44 14.41
CA PRO A 250 -12.95 4.54 15.23
C PRO A 250 -14.08 5.26 15.98
N ALA A 251 -13.92 6.56 16.26
CA ALA A 251 -14.95 7.40 16.87
C ALA A 251 -16.27 7.47 16.09
N THR A 252 -16.29 7.09 14.81
CA THR A 252 -17.52 6.99 14.02
C THR A 252 -18.43 5.85 14.49
N LEU A 253 -17.88 4.83 15.16
CA LEU A 253 -18.61 3.66 15.65
C LEU A 253 -18.48 3.46 17.16
N LEU A 254 -17.34 3.82 17.73
CA LEU A 254 -16.99 3.62 19.14
C LEU A 254 -16.96 4.95 19.90
N ASN A 255 -17.20 4.88 21.21
CA ASN A 255 -17.05 6.04 22.10
C ASN A 255 -15.58 6.28 22.51
N GLU A 256 -14.74 5.24 22.46
CA GLU A 256 -13.35 5.27 22.92
C GLU A 256 -12.40 4.77 21.83
N ILE A 257 -11.34 5.55 21.56
CA ILE A 257 -10.26 5.22 20.64
C ILE A 257 -9.07 4.71 21.45
N ARG A 258 -8.59 3.51 21.13
CA ARG A 258 -7.40 2.91 21.74
C ARG A 258 -6.21 2.90 20.79
N GLY A 259 -6.44 2.80 19.49
CA GLY A 259 -5.38 2.65 18.48
C GLY A 259 -4.81 1.23 18.44
N ASP A 260 -5.59 0.23 18.85
CA ASP A 260 -5.26 -1.19 18.82
C ASP A 260 -5.52 -1.81 17.44
N VAL A 261 -5.31 -3.13 17.32
CA VAL A 261 -5.62 -3.88 16.10
C VAL A 261 -7.10 -3.76 15.74
N PHE A 262 -8.00 -3.81 16.73
CA PHE A 262 -9.44 -3.74 16.53
C PHE A 262 -9.87 -2.43 15.87
N ASP A 263 -9.35 -1.30 16.37
CA ASP A 263 -9.58 0.03 15.79
C ASP A 263 -9.05 0.13 14.34
N ARG A 264 -7.93 -0.53 14.03
CA ARG A 264 -7.38 -0.63 12.66
C ARG A 264 -8.23 -1.48 11.72
N VAL A 265 -8.95 -2.47 12.23
CA VAL A 265 -9.95 -3.25 11.48
C VAL A 265 -11.20 -2.41 11.20
N ILE A 266 -11.70 -1.67 12.21
CA ILE A 266 -12.86 -0.77 12.08
C ILE A 266 -12.65 0.24 10.97
N VAL A 267 -11.52 0.96 10.98
CA VAL A 267 -11.26 2.02 9.98
C VAL A 267 -11.33 1.45 8.57
N ARG A 268 -10.72 0.28 8.32
CA ARG A 268 -10.72 -0.34 6.99
C ARG A 268 -12.09 -0.87 6.58
N LEU A 269 -12.89 -1.39 7.50
CA LEU A 269 -14.28 -1.79 7.23
C LEU A 269 -15.13 -0.56 6.85
N LEU A 270 -15.07 0.49 7.65
CA LEU A 270 -15.80 1.73 7.38
C LEU A 270 -15.34 2.39 6.07
N GLU A 271 -14.04 2.33 5.74
CA GLU A 271 -13.52 2.84 4.46
C GLU A 271 -14.07 2.06 3.26
N VAL A 272 -14.36 0.75 3.37
CA VAL A 272 -15.08 0.01 2.32
C VAL A 272 -16.44 0.63 2.05
N LYS A 273 -17.21 0.94 3.10
CA LYS A 273 -18.52 1.58 2.96
C LYS A 273 -18.41 2.97 2.32
N GLN A 274 -17.48 3.80 2.80
CA GLN A 274 -17.23 5.12 2.23
C GLN A 274 -16.81 5.04 0.75
N SER A 275 -15.96 4.08 0.39
CA SER A 275 -15.55 3.84 -1.00
C SER A 275 -16.76 3.54 -1.89
N MET A 276 -17.71 2.72 -1.41
CA MET A 276 -18.94 2.42 -2.15
C MET A 276 -19.79 3.67 -2.39
N ASP A 277 -19.92 4.52 -1.37
CA ASP A 277 -20.73 5.74 -1.46
C ASP A 277 -20.06 6.80 -2.36
N ILE A 278 -18.72 6.89 -2.34
CA ILE A 278 -17.95 7.69 -3.29
C ILE A 278 -18.20 7.21 -4.72
N ILE A 279 -18.08 5.90 -5.00
CA ILE A 279 -18.30 5.35 -6.35
C ILE A 279 -19.72 5.69 -6.83
N LYS A 280 -20.75 5.51 -5.99
CA LYS A 280 -22.14 5.87 -6.35
C LYS A 280 -22.27 7.35 -6.71
N ARG A 281 -21.63 8.21 -5.94
CA ARG A 281 -21.65 9.66 -6.14
C ARG A 281 -20.96 10.03 -7.44
N CYS A 282 -19.75 9.50 -7.69
CA CYS A 282 -19.05 9.70 -8.95
C CYS A 282 -19.88 9.22 -10.14
N LEU A 283 -20.50 8.05 -10.09
CA LEU A 283 -21.36 7.56 -11.18
C LEU A 283 -22.60 8.43 -11.45
N LYS A 284 -23.02 9.24 -10.47
CA LYS A 284 -24.17 10.15 -10.59
C LYS A 284 -23.75 11.55 -11.08
N GLU A 285 -22.62 12.06 -10.58
CA GLU A 285 -22.16 13.43 -10.78
C GLU A 285 -21.14 13.57 -11.92
N MET A 286 -20.55 12.46 -12.41
CA MET A 286 -19.53 12.48 -13.45
C MET A 286 -20.02 13.14 -14.76
N PRO A 287 -19.32 14.18 -15.25
CA PRO A 287 -19.69 14.88 -16.47
C PRO A 287 -19.38 14.05 -17.73
N GLU A 288 -20.01 14.42 -18.85
CA GLU A 288 -19.58 14.00 -20.18
C GLU A 288 -18.37 14.85 -20.63
N GLY A 289 -17.53 14.31 -21.51
CA GLY A 289 -16.34 15.03 -21.99
C GLY A 289 -15.21 14.12 -22.43
N PRO A 290 -14.06 14.70 -22.85
CA PRO A 290 -12.88 13.93 -23.21
C PRO A 290 -12.29 13.23 -21.97
N ILE A 291 -11.59 12.12 -22.22
CA ILE A 291 -10.96 11.30 -21.17
C ILE A 291 -9.43 11.42 -21.14
N MET A 292 -8.85 12.15 -22.10
CA MET A 292 -7.42 12.43 -22.19
C MET A 292 -7.20 13.87 -22.66
N TYR A 293 -6.16 14.50 -22.10
CA TYR A 293 -5.66 15.81 -22.49
C TYR A 293 -5.11 15.79 -23.92
N GLU A 294 -4.23 14.83 -24.23
CA GLU A 294 -3.65 14.65 -25.57
C GLU A 294 -3.72 13.16 -25.94
N PRO A 295 -4.58 12.78 -26.92
CA PRO A 295 -4.73 11.38 -27.33
C PRO A 295 -3.56 10.84 -28.15
N VAL A 296 -2.76 11.69 -28.80
CA VAL A 296 -1.61 11.30 -29.62
C VAL A 296 -0.36 11.22 -28.75
N LEU A 297 0.01 9.99 -28.34
CA LEU A 297 1.13 9.73 -27.42
C LEU A 297 2.46 10.33 -27.87
N GLN A 298 2.72 10.40 -29.18
CA GLN A 298 3.94 10.99 -29.72
C GLN A 298 4.01 12.49 -29.42
N LYS A 299 2.89 13.22 -29.52
CA LYS A 299 2.83 14.65 -29.20
C LYS A 299 3.05 14.87 -27.71
N LEU A 300 2.37 14.08 -26.87
CA LEU A 300 2.56 14.12 -25.42
C LEU A 300 4.03 13.89 -25.02
N LEU A 301 4.72 12.91 -25.63
CA LEU A 301 6.14 12.69 -25.35
C LEU A 301 7.03 13.87 -25.76
N VAL A 302 6.73 14.52 -26.89
CA VAL A 302 7.46 15.71 -27.34
C VAL A 302 7.26 16.86 -26.35
N GLU A 303 6.03 17.08 -25.86
CA GLU A 303 5.72 18.09 -24.83
C GLU A 303 6.47 17.79 -23.51
N LEU A 304 6.40 16.55 -23.02
CA LEU A 304 7.04 16.14 -21.78
C LEU A 304 8.58 16.28 -21.83
N LYS A 305 9.19 16.10 -23.01
CA LYS A 305 10.63 16.30 -23.21
C LYS A 305 11.07 17.75 -23.01
N GLN A 306 10.17 18.73 -23.18
CA GLN A 306 10.46 20.15 -22.99
C GLN A 306 10.23 20.63 -21.54
N VAL A 307 9.79 19.75 -20.63
CA VAL A 307 9.52 20.12 -19.25
C VAL A 307 10.83 20.21 -18.46
N SER A 308 11.01 21.30 -17.72
CA SER A 308 12.20 21.56 -16.86
C SER A 308 11.84 21.84 -15.39
N ASN A 309 10.60 21.57 -15.00
CA ASN A 309 10.10 21.81 -13.65
C ASN A 309 10.15 20.55 -12.76
N GLU A 310 9.86 20.77 -11.49
CA GLU A 310 9.61 19.74 -10.49
C GLU A 310 8.10 19.55 -10.29
N GLY A 311 7.70 18.33 -9.95
CA GLY A 311 6.31 17.99 -9.66
C GLY A 311 6.23 17.02 -8.50
N ILE A 312 5.25 17.25 -7.63
CA ILE A 312 4.95 16.41 -6.48
C ILE A 312 3.47 16.06 -6.52
N ALA A 313 3.17 14.81 -6.17
CA ALA A 313 1.79 14.38 -5.96
C ALA A 313 1.68 13.60 -4.66
N LEU A 314 0.61 13.88 -3.93
CA LEU A 314 0.19 13.14 -2.75
C LEU A 314 -1.11 12.43 -3.11
N VAL A 315 -1.17 11.13 -2.87
CA VAL A 315 -2.35 10.29 -3.11
C VAL A 315 -2.61 9.48 -1.84
N GLU A 316 -3.86 9.38 -1.42
CA GLU A 316 -4.24 8.49 -0.31
C GLU A 316 -4.34 7.06 -0.85
N ALA A 317 -3.25 6.31 -0.86
CA ALA A 317 -3.31 4.88 -1.16
C ALA A 317 -4.11 4.15 -0.05
N PRO A 318 -4.57 2.91 -0.25
CA PRO A 318 -5.30 2.17 0.78
C PRO A 318 -4.54 1.94 2.10
N ARG A 319 -3.21 2.15 2.10
CA ARG A 319 -2.33 2.07 3.28
C ARG A 319 -1.97 3.44 3.86
N GLY A 320 -2.36 4.53 3.20
CA GLY A 320 -2.10 5.90 3.61
C GLY A 320 -1.45 6.78 2.55
N GLU A 321 -0.86 7.88 3.01
CA GLU A 321 -0.20 8.90 2.20
C GLU A 321 0.95 8.32 1.36
N LEU A 322 0.75 8.34 0.04
CA LEU A 322 1.72 7.96 -0.98
C LEU A 322 2.19 9.22 -1.69
N ILE A 323 3.50 9.42 -1.73
CA ILE A 323 4.11 10.59 -2.38
C ILE A 323 4.97 10.14 -3.55
N HIS A 324 4.79 10.78 -4.70
CA HIS A 324 5.74 10.70 -5.80
C HIS A 324 6.29 12.10 -6.06
N TYR A 325 7.62 12.18 -6.14
CA TYR A 325 8.34 13.39 -6.49
C TYR A 325 9.13 13.15 -7.76
N ILE A 326 9.00 14.06 -8.72
CA ILE A 326 9.62 13.97 -10.04
C ILE A 326 10.28 15.30 -10.36
N ARG A 327 11.46 15.22 -10.98
CA ARG A 327 12.12 16.39 -11.58
C ARG A 327 12.47 16.10 -13.02
N MET A 328 12.02 16.99 -13.90
CA MET A 328 12.34 16.97 -15.33
C MET A 328 13.40 18.04 -15.62
N LYS A 329 14.25 17.83 -16.63
CA LYS A 329 15.28 18.80 -17.03
C LYS A 329 15.50 18.78 -18.54
N ASN A 330 14.45 19.10 -19.31
CA ASN A 330 14.47 19.11 -20.78
C ASN A 330 15.07 17.82 -21.36
N SER A 331 14.67 16.68 -20.81
CA SER A 331 15.26 15.36 -21.06
C SER A 331 14.16 14.33 -21.31
N GLU A 332 14.51 13.26 -22.01
CA GLU A 332 13.56 12.18 -22.30
C GLU A 332 13.14 11.43 -21.02
N ALA A 333 14.07 11.23 -20.10
CA ALA A 333 13.82 10.62 -18.79
C ALA A 333 13.87 11.67 -17.68
N PRO A 334 13.13 11.48 -16.56
CA PRO A 334 13.26 12.35 -15.40
C PRO A 334 14.65 12.22 -14.79
N VAL A 335 15.20 13.34 -14.30
CA VAL A 335 16.47 13.34 -13.58
C VAL A 335 16.31 12.87 -12.13
N VAL A 336 15.08 12.95 -11.60
CA VAL A 336 14.71 12.38 -10.30
C VAL A 336 13.31 11.78 -10.41
N TRP A 337 13.14 10.57 -9.89
CA TRP A 337 11.85 9.98 -9.58
C TRP A 337 11.97 9.28 -8.23
N LYS A 338 11.28 9.83 -7.23
CA LYS A 338 11.33 9.36 -5.85
C LYS A 338 9.93 8.98 -5.37
N ILE A 339 9.84 7.81 -4.76
CA ILE A 339 8.60 7.29 -4.20
C ILE A 339 8.74 7.24 -2.69
N ARG A 340 7.76 7.82 -1.98
CA ARG A 340 7.52 7.55 -0.57
C ARG A 340 6.18 6.85 -0.39
N ALA A 341 6.25 5.53 -0.36
CA ALA A 341 5.13 4.65 -0.02
C ALA A 341 4.71 4.73 1.46
N PRO A 342 3.42 4.52 1.77
CA PRO A 342 2.87 4.63 3.12
C PRO A 342 3.52 3.65 4.10
N THR A 343 3.77 2.41 3.67
CA THR A 343 4.35 1.36 4.49
C THR A 343 5.68 1.77 5.12
N TYR A 344 6.51 2.54 4.42
CA TYR A 344 7.78 3.01 4.98
C TYR A 344 7.59 3.87 6.23
N ALA A 345 6.58 4.74 6.24
CA ALA A 345 6.25 5.52 7.43
C ALA A 345 5.63 4.63 8.52
N ASN A 346 4.68 3.76 8.13
CA ASN A 346 3.95 2.93 9.07
C ASN A 346 4.82 1.87 9.77
N MET A 347 5.89 1.38 9.14
CA MET A 347 6.78 0.38 9.72
C MET A 347 7.54 0.88 10.95
N HIS A 348 7.75 2.19 11.07
CA HIS A 348 8.34 2.77 12.29
C HIS A 348 7.44 2.63 13.52
N ALA A 349 6.16 2.27 13.35
CA ALA A 349 5.29 1.90 14.45
C ALA A 349 5.64 0.53 15.07
N ILE A 350 6.28 -0.39 14.32
CA ILE A 350 6.49 -1.80 14.73
C ILE A 350 7.09 -1.91 16.15
N PRO A 351 8.20 -1.23 16.49
CA PRO A 351 8.75 -1.34 17.84
C PRO A 351 7.81 -0.80 18.92
N ALA A 352 7.03 0.24 18.62
CA ALA A 352 6.10 0.84 19.58
C ALA A 352 4.87 -0.05 19.83
N ILE A 353 4.30 -0.64 18.77
CA ILE A 353 3.09 -1.46 18.88
C ILE A 353 3.37 -2.88 19.35
N LEU A 354 4.57 -3.43 19.14
CA LEU A 354 4.92 -4.76 19.62
C LEU A 354 5.45 -4.78 21.05
N LYS A 355 5.92 -3.64 21.55
CA LYS A 355 6.41 -3.55 22.92
C LYS A 355 5.33 -3.97 23.89
N ASP A 356 5.71 -4.79 24.86
CA ASP A 356 4.84 -5.31 25.92
C ASP A 356 3.73 -6.28 25.47
N CYS A 357 3.61 -6.58 24.16
CA CYS A 357 2.71 -7.61 23.64
C CYS A 357 3.25 -9.03 23.91
N GLN A 358 2.40 -10.05 23.73
CA GLN A 358 2.85 -11.44 23.75
C GLN A 358 3.45 -11.84 22.40
N LEU A 359 4.33 -12.84 22.40
CA LEU A 359 4.91 -13.40 21.16
C LEU A 359 3.83 -13.87 20.17
N ALA A 360 2.71 -14.41 20.68
CA ALA A 360 1.57 -14.85 19.87
C ALA A 360 0.80 -13.70 19.18
N ASP A 361 0.98 -12.46 19.62
CA ASP A 361 0.33 -11.28 19.03
C ASP A 361 1.15 -10.67 17.90
N VAL A 362 2.45 -11.01 17.80
CA VAL A 362 3.37 -10.44 16.81
C VAL A 362 2.79 -10.51 15.39
N PRO A 363 2.25 -11.65 14.90
CA PRO A 363 1.76 -11.73 13.53
C PRO A 363 0.61 -10.77 13.24
N ILE A 364 -0.41 -10.75 14.09
CA ILE A 364 -1.59 -9.91 13.88
C ILE A 364 -1.26 -8.42 14.07
N VAL A 365 -0.39 -8.08 15.03
CA VAL A 365 0.03 -6.69 15.25
C VAL A 365 0.79 -6.15 14.04
N VAL A 366 1.72 -6.93 13.48
CA VAL A 366 2.45 -6.57 12.26
C VAL A 366 1.51 -6.52 11.05
N ALA A 367 0.62 -7.50 10.89
CA ALA A 367 -0.35 -7.51 9.80
C ALA A 367 -1.32 -6.32 9.88
N SER A 368 -1.66 -5.85 11.08
CA SER A 368 -2.64 -4.76 11.31
C SER A 368 -2.25 -3.42 10.68
N ILE A 369 -0.96 -3.17 10.46
CA ILE A 369 -0.46 -1.97 9.75
C ILE A 369 -0.44 -2.16 8.23
N ASP A 370 -0.84 -3.34 7.72
CA ASP A 370 -0.92 -3.74 6.31
C ASP A 370 0.36 -3.41 5.53
N PRO A 371 1.52 -3.98 5.94
CA PRO A 371 2.80 -3.62 5.35
C PRO A 371 2.93 -4.21 3.94
N CYS A 372 3.22 -3.36 2.96
CA CYS A 372 3.65 -3.79 1.63
C CYS A 372 5.15 -3.54 1.45
N ILE A 373 5.94 -4.60 1.63
CA ILE A 373 7.40 -4.58 1.59
C ILE A 373 7.89 -4.26 0.18
N SER A 374 7.17 -4.72 -0.84
CA SER A 374 7.41 -4.38 -2.24
C SER A 374 7.41 -2.86 -2.50
N CYS A 375 6.60 -2.09 -1.77
CA CYS A 375 6.54 -0.62 -1.86
C CYS A 375 7.56 0.09 -0.95
N ALA A 376 7.96 -0.55 0.14
CA ALA A 376 8.84 0.03 1.15
C ALA A 376 10.32 -0.07 0.76
N ASN A 377 10.71 -1.10 -0.02
CA ASN A 377 12.11 -1.39 -0.34
C ASN A 377 12.74 -0.35 -1.28
N ARG A 378 13.54 0.54 -0.70
CA ARG A 378 14.28 1.59 -1.40
C ARG A 378 15.76 1.50 -1.03
N ALA A 379 16.62 1.88 -1.96
CA ALA A 379 18.00 2.20 -1.66
C ALA A 379 18.10 3.72 -1.48
N ILE A 380 18.73 4.16 -0.40
CA ILE A 380 19.18 5.53 -0.23
C ILE A 380 20.70 5.44 -0.14
N VAL A 381 21.40 6.10 -1.06
CA VAL A 381 22.85 6.29 -0.93
C VAL A 381 23.02 7.54 -0.06
N ALA A 382 23.48 7.35 1.18
CA ALA A 382 23.88 8.43 2.07
C ALA A 382 25.40 8.43 2.16
N ASP A 383 26.05 9.47 1.65
CA ASP A 383 27.51 9.55 1.57
C ASP A 383 28.10 10.18 2.83
N LYS A 384 29.04 9.48 3.45
CA LYS A 384 30.20 10.09 4.12
C LYS A 384 31.51 9.37 3.80
N ASN A 385 31.48 8.12 3.30
CA ASN A 385 32.62 7.38 2.74
C ASN A 385 32.08 6.19 1.92
N ASN A 386 32.32 6.21 0.61
CA ASN A 386 31.68 5.41 -0.43
C ASN A 386 32.03 3.91 -0.45
N ILE A 387 31.00 3.05 -0.57
CA ILE A 387 30.94 1.98 -1.60
C ILE A 387 29.53 1.92 -2.18
N VAL A 388 29.36 2.36 -3.43
CA VAL A 388 28.12 2.20 -4.20
C VAL A 388 28.16 0.83 -4.88
N LEU A 389 27.33 -0.11 -4.43
CA LEU A 389 27.14 -1.39 -5.14
C LEU A 389 26.13 -1.18 -6.27
N ASN A 390 26.61 -0.81 -7.45
CA ASN A 390 25.78 -0.74 -8.65
C ASN A 390 25.36 -2.15 -9.12
N GLN A 391 24.44 -2.24 -10.09
CA GLN A 391 23.92 -3.53 -10.59
C GLN A 391 25.05 -4.47 -11.04
N GLU A 392 26.08 -3.94 -11.71
CA GLU A 392 27.24 -4.72 -12.13
C GLU A 392 28.00 -5.27 -10.92
N LYS A 393 28.19 -4.48 -9.86
CA LYS A 393 28.87 -4.92 -8.64
C LYS A 393 28.06 -5.93 -7.85
N LEU A 394 26.75 -5.75 -7.74
CA LEU A 394 25.85 -6.72 -7.12
C LEU A 394 25.80 -8.02 -7.93
N HIS A 395 25.78 -7.93 -9.25
CA HIS A 395 25.85 -9.09 -10.13
C HIS A 395 27.20 -9.80 -10.02
N GLU A 396 28.31 -9.06 -10.02
CA GLU A 396 29.67 -9.59 -9.84
C GLU A 396 29.81 -10.29 -8.48
N LEU A 397 29.29 -9.69 -7.40
CA LEU A 397 29.27 -10.29 -6.07
C LEU A 397 28.39 -11.55 -6.01
N SER A 398 27.23 -11.52 -6.67
CA SER A 398 26.34 -12.68 -6.78
C SER A 398 27.02 -13.83 -7.53
N VAL A 399 27.64 -13.56 -8.69
CA VAL A 399 28.39 -14.55 -9.47
C VAL A 399 29.56 -15.10 -8.65
N LYS A 400 30.34 -14.25 -7.98
CA LYS A 400 31.45 -14.68 -7.11
C LYS A 400 30.96 -15.58 -5.97
N LYS A 401 29.86 -15.23 -5.30
CA LYS A 401 29.29 -16.05 -4.22
C LYS A 401 28.80 -17.40 -4.74
N THR A 402 28.12 -17.43 -5.88
CA THR A 402 27.66 -18.68 -6.52
C THR A 402 28.85 -19.57 -6.88
N LEU A 403 29.91 -19.02 -7.49
CA LEU A 403 31.11 -19.78 -7.81
C LEU A 403 31.82 -20.34 -6.57
N ALA A 404 31.87 -19.58 -5.47
CA ALA A 404 32.43 -20.05 -4.21
C ALA A 404 31.63 -21.24 -3.63
N LEU A 405 30.30 -21.12 -3.57
CA LEU A 405 29.42 -22.19 -3.11
C LEU A 405 29.49 -23.45 -3.99
N THR A 406 29.72 -23.26 -5.30
CA THR A 406 29.84 -24.37 -6.25
C THR A 406 31.19 -25.08 -6.08
N LYS A 407 32.28 -24.35 -5.79
CA LYS A 407 33.59 -24.93 -5.48
C LYS A 407 33.61 -25.69 -4.17
N ASP A 408 32.87 -25.24 -3.16
CA ASP A 408 32.77 -25.93 -1.87
C ASP A 408 31.98 -27.26 -2.00
N LYS A 409 30.99 -27.34 -2.89
CA LYS A 409 30.32 -28.61 -3.23
C LYS A 409 31.27 -29.61 -3.90
N VAL A 410 32.12 -29.17 -4.82
CA VAL A 410 33.10 -30.03 -5.50
C VAL A 410 34.19 -30.54 -4.54
N LYS A 411 34.50 -29.81 -3.47
CA LYS A 411 35.42 -30.29 -2.41
C LYS A 411 34.76 -31.20 -1.38
N GLY A 412 33.43 -31.17 -1.24
CA GLY A 412 32.68 -32.03 -0.33
C GLY A 412 32.37 -33.42 -0.88
N GLU A 413 32.42 -33.61 -2.21
CA GLU A 413 32.17 -34.90 -2.89
C GLU A 413 33.47 -35.66 -3.21
N GLY A 414 34.62 -35.21 -2.69
CA GLY A 414 35.95 -35.78 -2.97
C GLY A 414 36.63 -36.52 -1.81
N ASN A 415 35.90 -36.81 -0.73
CA ASN A 415 36.36 -37.67 0.37
C ASN A 415 35.23 -38.64 0.75
N ASP A 416 35.03 -39.64 -0.09
CA ASP A 416 34.58 -40.98 0.28
C ASP A 416 35.23 -41.99 -0.69
#